data_AF-A0A3M8AR49-F1
#
_entry.id   AF-A0A3M8AR49-F1
#
_cell.length_a   1.000
_cell.length_b   1.000
_cell.length_c   1.000
_cell.angle_alpha   90.00
_cell.angle_beta   90.00
_cell.angle_gamma   90.00
#
_symmetry.space_group_name_H-M   'P 1'
#
loop_
_entity.id
_entity.type
_entity.pdbx_description
1 polymer ?
#
loop_
_entity_poly.entity_id
_entity_poly.type
_entity_poly.pdbx_seq_one_letter_code
_entity_poly.pdbx_strand_id
1 'polypeptide(L)'
;MLAKYMFLLLASFGLLATGSLAGVATGMQQTVPGQIGTDQANAAQGQTQASLVHVFQSGQWQRDALGKFLGQAVKSFDDYAYYQAGIAVKWDENGQAFGVLAEPGYQGEIVPGITVQTPRQEILRKLGTPAFTEQEYGLIGYSYQDYYLFVTFDEQKVKAFSLYRRDRVPDVGAFVDMAQHLQAYGEKLAEPAASAAFSIFGVWGQPDFTYHLHGIGTYAWEYPSIGIAYDGAPEEGTLTIYSNFPAKDVLSSLAKLPHVSLSPEDALVVAEKQRIEQEKANLVKLKSEGIFSPDRKTVAVIDSEGLYSSANIRFYDWKDKPVAQFFPGHFVEKVVWLDHSWIYYETMNEAGVYHVPTQKATAILSWDKQQAVPITMFDVNETQLDLVKKEIAFVCGDKPEKTYTVQYQLAGERIQLDWKK
;
A
#
# COMPACT_ATOMS: atom_id res chain seq x y z
N MET A 1 -5.28 2.63 28.56
CA MET A 1 -4.20 3.38 29.25
C MET A 1 -3.62 4.32 28.21
N LEU A 2 -4.07 5.58 28.19
CA LEU A 2 -3.47 6.75 28.86
C LEU A 2 -2.51 7.50 27.92
N ALA A 3 -3.10 8.39 27.13
CA ALA A 3 -2.74 9.79 26.83
C ALA A 3 -1.27 10.26 26.83
N LYS A 4 -1.05 11.26 25.95
CA LYS A 4 0.11 12.16 25.76
C LYS A 4 1.04 11.63 24.66
N TYR A 5 1.35 12.34 23.57
CA TYR A 5 1.71 13.76 23.46
C TYR A 5 1.32 14.30 22.08
N MET A 6 0.62 15.43 22.07
CA MET A 6 0.36 16.23 20.88
C MET A 6 1.33 17.41 20.93
N PHE A 7 2.29 17.47 20.02
CA PHE A 7 3.13 18.65 19.83
C PHE A 7 3.24 18.96 18.34
N LEU A 8 2.72 20.12 17.96
CA LEU A 8 3.00 20.79 16.70
C LEU A 8 4.49 21.13 16.62
N LEU A 9 5.08 20.99 15.43
CA LEU A 9 6.26 21.77 15.06
C LEU A 9 6.30 22.02 13.54
N LEU A 10 6.03 23.28 13.20
CA LEU A 10 6.45 23.96 11.98
C LEU A 10 7.95 24.26 12.07
N ALA A 11 8.74 23.82 11.09
CA ALA A 11 9.94 24.54 10.66
C ALA A 11 10.37 24.11 9.26
N SER A 12 10.41 25.11 8.40
CA SER A 12 10.93 25.19 7.04
C SER A 12 12.46 25.13 6.99
N PHE A 13 13.02 24.46 5.97
CA PHE A 13 14.27 24.72 5.24
C PHE A 13 14.28 23.72 4.07
N GLY A 14 14.68 23.97 2.82
CA GLY A 14 15.46 25.03 2.20
C GLY A 14 16.09 24.36 0.97
N LEU A 15 15.77 24.87 -0.22
CA LEU A 15 16.31 24.42 -1.51
C LEU A 15 17.83 24.28 -1.51
N LEU A 16 18.35 23.15 -2.01
CA LEU A 16 19.61 23.11 -2.75
C LEU A 16 19.48 22.16 -3.94
N ALA A 17 19.18 22.75 -5.10
CA ALA A 17 19.46 22.15 -6.39
C ALA A 17 20.97 22.22 -6.65
N THR A 18 21.59 21.09 -6.96
CA THR A 18 22.88 21.06 -7.65
C THR A 18 22.72 20.22 -8.90
N GLY A 19 22.90 20.88 -10.05
CA GLY A 19 22.94 20.24 -11.34
C GLY A 19 24.27 19.56 -11.59
N SER A 20 24.27 18.59 -12.50
CA SER A 20 25.40 18.37 -13.38
C SER A 20 24.91 17.95 -14.77
N LEU A 21 25.58 18.53 -15.76
CA LEU A 21 25.38 18.42 -17.19
C LEU A 21 26.25 17.29 -17.77
N ALA A 22 25.89 16.92 -19.01
CA ALA A 22 26.61 16.16 -20.03
C ALA A 22 26.43 14.62 -19.96
N GLY A 23 26.19 13.91 -21.06
CA GLY A 23 26.44 14.26 -22.45
C GLY A 23 25.65 13.44 -23.47
N VAL A 24 25.73 13.96 -24.68
CA VAL A 24 25.00 13.65 -25.92
C VAL A 24 25.32 12.26 -26.46
N ALA A 25 24.31 11.55 -26.98
CA ALA A 25 24.46 10.68 -28.13
C ALA A 25 23.18 10.72 -28.98
N THR A 26 23.26 11.45 -30.08
CA THR A 26 22.34 11.48 -31.22
C THR A 26 22.33 10.14 -31.95
N GLY A 27 21.14 9.62 -32.22
CA GLY A 27 20.92 8.51 -33.16
C GLY A 27 19.53 8.61 -33.76
N MET A 28 19.38 9.39 -34.83
CA MET A 28 18.19 9.38 -35.67
C MET A 28 18.13 8.07 -36.46
N GLN A 29 17.00 7.38 -36.46
CA GLN A 29 16.63 6.50 -37.57
C GLN A 29 15.10 6.48 -37.77
N GLN A 30 14.71 7.29 -38.75
CA GLN A 30 13.66 7.14 -39.76
C GLN A 30 12.46 6.23 -39.47
N THR A 31 11.30 6.90 -39.43
CA THR A 31 9.96 6.39 -39.72
C THR A 31 9.77 6.07 -41.21
N VAL A 32 9.08 4.97 -41.52
CA VAL A 32 8.35 4.75 -42.79
C VAL A 32 7.00 4.07 -42.45
N PRO A 33 5.88 4.41 -43.13
CA PRO A 33 4.53 4.23 -42.60
C PRO A 33 3.77 3.02 -43.17
N GLY A 34 2.78 2.56 -42.40
CA GLY A 34 1.52 2.03 -42.91
C GLY A 34 1.32 0.52 -42.84
N GLN A 35 0.51 0.05 -41.88
CA GLN A 35 -0.59 -0.89 -42.17
C GLN A 35 -1.59 -0.89 -41.00
N ILE A 36 -2.79 -0.42 -41.31
CA ILE A 36 -4.00 -0.53 -40.49
C ILE A 36 -4.58 -1.91 -40.77
N GLY A 37 -4.80 -2.71 -39.73
CA GLY A 37 -5.46 -4.01 -39.88
C GLY A 37 -5.55 -4.78 -38.56
N THR A 38 -6.63 -4.54 -37.81
CA THR A 38 -7.36 -5.55 -37.00
C THR A 38 -6.56 -6.70 -36.37
N ASP A 39 -5.91 -6.46 -35.23
CA ASP A 39 -5.41 -7.52 -34.32
C ASP A 39 -5.87 -7.30 -32.86
N GLN A 40 -7.08 -6.73 -32.67
CA GLN A 40 -7.79 -6.75 -31.39
C GLN A 40 -8.86 -7.85 -31.42
N ALA A 41 -8.43 -9.10 -31.28
CA ALA A 41 -9.20 -10.24 -30.77
C ALA A 41 -8.45 -11.52 -31.17
N ASN A 42 -7.44 -11.92 -30.38
CA ASN A 42 -6.96 -13.32 -30.22
C ASN A 42 -5.67 -13.38 -29.39
N ALA A 43 -5.65 -12.75 -28.21
CA ALA A 43 -4.65 -13.02 -27.17
C ALA A 43 -5.21 -13.92 -26.05
N ALA A 44 -6.15 -14.79 -26.40
CA ALA A 44 -6.78 -15.72 -25.48
C ALA A 44 -7.00 -17.07 -26.17
N GLN A 45 -5.91 -17.79 -26.46
CA GLN A 45 -5.88 -19.25 -26.64
C GLN A 45 -4.45 -19.66 -27.05
N GLY A 46 -3.74 -20.41 -26.19
CA GLY A 46 -2.54 -21.12 -26.62
C GLY A 46 -1.30 -21.10 -25.73
N GLN A 47 -1.39 -20.68 -24.46
CA GLN A 47 -0.39 -21.07 -23.46
C GLN A 47 -1.05 -22.06 -22.52
N THR A 48 -0.49 -23.27 -22.40
CA THR A 48 -0.70 -24.13 -21.23
C THR A 48 -0.55 -23.24 -20.00
N GLN A 49 -1.67 -22.89 -19.38
CA GLN A 49 -1.74 -21.80 -18.41
C GLN A 49 -0.93 -22.25 -17.19
N ALA A 50 0.33 -21.81 -17.13
CA ALA A 50 1.18 -22.03 -15.98
C ALA A 50 0.43 -21.55 -14.73
N SER A 51 0.37 -22.40 -13.70
CA SER A 51 -0.23 -22.00 -12.44
C SER A 51 0.50 -20.77 -11.88
N LEU A 52 -0.18 -19.99 -11.05
CA LEU A 52 0.37 -18.80 -10.45
C LEU A 52 1.69 -19.10 -9.69
N VAL A 53 1.77 -20.23 -9.00
CA VAL A 53 3.02 -20.70 -8.38
C VAL A 53 4.13 -20.97 -9.39
N HIS A 54 3.84 -21.50 -10.59
CA HIS A 54 4.87 -21.77 -11.59
C HIS A 54 5.52 -20.48 -12.10
N VAL A 55 4.74 -19.41 -12.24
CA VAL A 55 5.27 -18.06 -12.55
C VAL A 55 6.29 -17.65 -11.50
N PHE A 56 5.97 -17.82 -10.21
CA PHE A 56 6.85 -17.43 -9.10
C PHE A 56 8.07 -18.33 -8.90
N GLN A 57 7.91 -19.64 -9.09
CA GLN A 57 9.03 -20.59 -9.07
C GLN A 57 10.05 -20.34 -10.19
N SER A 58 9.61 -19.74 -11.31
CA SER A 58 10.51 -19.34 -12.40
C SER A 58 11.31 -18.06 -12.09
N GLY A 59 11.21 -17.52 -10.88
CA GLY A 59 11.95 -16.33 -10.43
C GLY A 59 11.32 -15.00 -10.86
N GLN A 60 10.10 -15.01 -11.40
CA GLN A 60 9.39 -13.80 -11.83
C GLN A 60 8.73 -13.06 -10.66
N TRP A 61 9.52 -12.68 -9.66
CA TRP A 61 9.06 -11.80 -8.57
C TRP A 61 9.21 -10.33 -8.92
N GLN A 62 10.05 -9.97 -9.89
CA GLN A 62 10.32 -8.58 -10.28
C GLN A 62 9.12 -7.91 -10.97
N ARG A 63 8.87 -6.65 -10.65
CA ARG A 63 7.71 -5.87 -11.14
C ARG A 63 7.56 -5.89 -12.66
N ASP A 64 8.64 -5.68 -13.40
CA ASP A 64 8.59 -5.66 -14.86
C ASP A 64 8.31 -7.04 -15.48
N ALA A 65 8.85 -8.10 -14.87
CA ALA A 65 8.64 -9.47 -15.34
C ALA A 65 7.19 -9.91 -15.07
N LEU A 66 6.74 -9.72 -13.83
CA LEU A 66 5.39 -10.10 -13.41
C LEU A 66 4.32 -9.21 -14.07
N GLY A 67 4.61 -7.92 -14.29
CA GLY A 67 3.72 -7.00 -14.99
C GLY A 67 3.40 -7.41 -16.43
N LYS A 68 4.32 -8.11 -17.12
CA LYS A 68 4.03 -8.69 -18.45
C LYS A 68 2.98 -9.79 -18.40
N PHE A 69 2.91 -10.53 -17.29
CA PHE A 69 1.92 -11.57 -17.06
C PHE A 69 0.58 -11.00 -16.55
N LEU A 70 0.64 -10.03 -15.62
CA LEU A 70 -0.56 -9.47 -14.98
C LEU A 70 -1.23 -8.34 -15.77
N GLY A 71 -0.50 -7.70 -16.68
CA GLY A 71 -0.93 -6.49 -17.39
C GLY A 71 -0.79 -5.22 -16.54
N GLN A 72 -1.57 -4.19 -16.88
CA GLN A 72 -1.56 -2.93 -16.15
C GLN A 72 -2.42 -3.03 -14.87
N ALA A 73 -1.91 -2.45 -13.79
CA ALA A 73 -2.69 -2.28 -12.57
C ALA A 73 -3.87 -1.34 -12.85
N VAL A 74 -5.04 -1.66 -12.30
CA VAL A 74 -6.29 -0.89 -12.49
C VAL A 74 -6.61 0.01 -11.30
N LYS A 75 -6.05 -0.28 -10.13
CA LYS A 75 -6.15 0.55 -8.92
C LYS A 75 -5.06 0.14 -7.92
N SER A 76 -4.85 1.01 -6.93
CA SER A 76 -4.05 0.72 -5.74
C SER A 76 -4.92 0.86 -4.50
N PHE A 77 -4.74 -0.01 -3.52
CA PHE A 77 -5.47 0.02 -2.25
C PHE A 77 -4.69 -0.70 -1.15
N ASP A 78 -4.49 -0.06 0.00
CA ASP A 78 -3.73 -0.56 1.16
C ASP A 78 -2.40 -1.22 0.75
N ASP A 79 -1.59 -0.49 -0.01
CA ASP A 79 -0.29 -0.91 -0.55
C ASP A 79 -0.31 -2.07 -1.57
N TYR A 80 -1.49 -2.56 -1.94
CA TYR A 80 -1.64 -3.52 -3.03
C TYR A 80 -1.97 -2.83 -4.35
N ALA A 81 -1.25 -3.21 -5.41
CA ALA A 81 -1.64 -2.95 -6.79
C ALA A 81 -2.59 -4.06 -7.26
N TYR A 82 -3.79 -3.70 -7.73
CA TYR A 82 -4.80 -4.65 -8.21
C TYR A 82 -4.80 -4.73 -9.74
N TYR A 83 -4.99 -5.94 -10.25
CA TYR A 83 -4.98 -6.28 -11.66
C TYR A 83 -6.32 -6.88 -12.09
N GLN A 84 -6.68 -6.72 -13.37
CA GLN A 84 -8.00 -7.12 -13.90
C GLN A 84 -8.35 -8.59 -13.68
N ALA A 85 -7.33 -9.45 -13.60
CA ALA A 85 -7.51 -10.89 -13.40
C ALA A 85 -7.93 -11.28 -11.97
N GLY A 86 -8.17 -10.33 -11.05
CA GLY A 86 -8.44 -10.66 -9.64
C GLY A 86 -7.18 -11.06 -8.88
N ILE A 87 -6.05 -10.51 -9.30
CA ILE A 87 -4.77 -10.60 -8.59
C ILE A 87 -4.46 -9.25 -7.96
N ALA A 88 -3.99 -9.25 -6.72
CA ALA A 88 -3.43 -8.07 -6.06
C ALA A 88 -1.99 -8.35 -5.62
N VAL A 89 -1.09 -7.39 -5.77
CA VAL A 89 0.34 -7.57 -5.44
C VAL A 89 0.80 -6.46 -4.52
N LYS A 90 1.39 -6.83 -3.38
CA LYS A 90 2.18 -5.93 -2.53
C LYS A 90 3.63 -5.99 -3.00
N TRP A 91 4.16 -4.84 -3.37
CA TRP A 91 5.55 -4.69 -3.80
C TRP A 91 6.42 -4.30 -2.61
N ASP A 92 7.61 -4.87 -2.53
CA ASP A 92 8.66 -4.40 -1.62
C ASP A 92 9.44 -3.22 -2.21
N GLU A 93 10.37 -2.67 -1.41
CA GLU A 93 11.22 -1.54 -1.81
C GLU A 93 12.22 -1.88 -2.92
N ASN A 94 12.52 -3.16 -3.14
CA ASN A 94 13.36 -3.64 -4.24
C ASN A 94 12.56 -3.84 -5.55
N GLY A 95 11.26 -3.51 -5.57
CA GLY A 95 10.41 -3.68 -6.75
C GLY A 95 10.06 -5.14 -7.04
N GLN A 96 10.16 -6.01 -6.04
CA GLN A 96 9.75 -7.41 -6.12
C GLN A 96 8.41 -7.63 -5.42
N ALA A 97 7.66 -8.62 -5.87
CA ALA A 97 6.41 -9.01 -5.24
C ALA A 97 6.73 -9.68 -3.90
N PHE A 98 6.35 -9.03 -2.81
CA PHE A 98 6.43 -9.59 -1.47
C PHE A 98 5.26 -10.56 -1.22
N GLY A 99 4.05 -10.10 -1.54
CA GLY A 99 2.81 -10.83 -1.34
C GLY A 99 1.90 -10.73 -2.56
N VAL A 100 1.32 -11.85 -2.98
CA VAL A 100 0.39 -11.93 -4.11
C VAL A 100 -0.91 -12.59 -3.65
N LEU A 101 -1.99 -11.85 -3.78
CA LEU A 101 -3.34 -12.31 -3.45
C LEU A 101 -4.08 -12.69 -4.72
N ALA A 102 -4.67 -13.88 -4.73
CA ALA A 102 -5.64 -14.29 -5.73
C ALA A 102 -7.04 -14.31 -5.10
N GLU A 103 -7.86 -13.37 -5.55
CA GLU A 103 -9.23 -13.17 -5.08
C GLU A 103 -10.22 -14.06 -5.86
N PRO A 104 -11.49 -14.19 -5.42
CA PRO A 104 -12.47 -15.09 -6.05
C PRO A 104 -12.74 -14.82 -7.54
N GLY A 105 -12.33 -13.66 -8.06
CA GLY A 105 -12.40 -13.33 -9.48
C GLY A 105 -11.35 -14.03 -10.35
N TYR A 106 -10.24 -14.50 -9.77
CA TYR A 106 -9.16 -15.15 -10.51
C TYR A 106 -9.58 -16.54 -11.00
N GLN A 107 -9.49 -16.76 -12.32
CA GLN A 107 -9.93 -18.00 -12.97
C GLN A 107 -8.80 -19.00 -13.21
N GLY A 108 -7.54 -18.59 -13.01
CA GLY A 108 -6.39 -19.45 -13.22
C GLY A 108 -6.16 -20.45 -12.09
N GLU A 109 -5.24 -21.38 -12.32
CA GLU A 109 -4.74 -22.27 -11.28
C GLU A 109 -3.77 -21.53 -10.37
N ILE A 110 -3.93 -21.69 -9.05
CA ILE A 110 -3.01 -21.17 -8.04
C ILE A 110 -1.77 -22.06 -7.98
N VAL A 111 -2.03 -23.36 -7.82
CA VAL A 111 -1.08 -24.47 -7.99
C VAL A 111 -1.74 -25.48 -8.92
N PRO A 112 -0.98 -26.40 -9.54
CA PRO A 112 -1.55 -27.36 -10.49
C PRO A 112 -2.81 -28.06 -9.96
N GLY A 113 -3.93 -27.88 -10.65
CA GLY A 113 -5.22 -28.46 -10.29
C GLY A 113 -5.95 -27.83 -9.08
N ILE A 114 -5.53 -26.68 -8.56
CA ILE A 114 -6.25 -25.95 -7.51
C ILE A 114 -6.53 -24.52 -7.98
N THR A 115 -7.78 -24.10 -7.88
CA THR A 115 -8.25 -22.73 -8.20
C THR A 115 -8.90 -22.10 -6.96
N VAL A 116 -9.28 -20.82 -7.06
CA VAL A 116 -10.06 -20.14 -6.01
C VAL A 116 -11.44 -20.76 -5.77
N GLN A 117 -11.90 -21.65 -6.64
CA GLN A 117 -13.17 -22.37 -6.49
C GLN A 117 -12.99 -23.78 -5.88
N THR A 118 -11.74 -24.23 -5.70
CA THR A 118 -11.47 -25.56 -5.13
C THR A 118 -11.90 -25.59 -3.64
N PRO A 119 -12.75 -26.54 -3.23
CA PRO A 119 -13.23 -26.61 -1.86
C PRO A 119 -12.12 -27.02 -0.88
N ARG A 120 -12.25 -26.60 0.38
CA ARG A 120 -11.28 -26.85 1.45
C ARG A 120 -10.82 -28.31 1.56
N GLN A 121 -11.75 -29.26 1.50
CA GLN A 121 -11.42 -30.69 1.61
C GLN A 121 -10.51 -31.16 0.47
N GLU A 122 -10.73 -30.66 -0.75
CA GLU A 122 -9.90 -31.01 -1.90
C GLU A 122 -8.52 -30.36 -1.82
N ILE A 123 -8.44 -29.12 -1.32
CA ILE A 123 -7.15 -28.45 -1.03
C ILE A 123 -6.33 -29.29 -0.05
N LEU A 124 -6.92 -29.68 1.09
CA LEU A 124 -6.25 -30.52 2.10
C LEU A 124 -5.82 -31.88 1.53
N ARG A 125 -6.64 -32.48 0.66
CA ARG A 125 -6.29 -33.76 0.01
C ARG A 125 -5.12 -33.62 -0.97
N LYS A 126 -5.06 -32.53 -1.73
CA LYS A 126 -4.04 -32.31 -2.77
C LYS A 126 -2.72 -31.78 -2.21
N LEU A 127 -2.79 -30.87 -1.24
CA LEU A 127 -1.62 -30.23 -0.64
C LEU A 127 -1.11 -30.94 0.61
N GLY A 128 -1.89 -31.85 1.18
CA GLY A 128 -1.57 -32.55 2.41
C GLY A 128 -1.79 -31.70 3.65
N THR A 129 -1.08 -32.06 4.72
CA THR A 129 -1.19 -31.41 6.04
C THR A 129 -0.61 -29.99 6.00
N PRO A 130 -1.41 -28.96 6.37
CA PRO A 130 -0.88 -27.60 6.50
C PRO A 130 0.25 -27.52 7.52
N ALA A 131 1.24 -26.67 7.25
CA ALA A 131 2.26 -26.30 8.22
C ALA A 131 1.72 -25.36 9.31
N PHE A 132 0.67 -24.59 8.97
CA PHE A 132 0.03 -23.63 9.87
C PHE A 132 -1.49 -23.79 9.82
N THR A 133 -2.15 -23.66 10.96
CA THR A 133 -3.61 -23.63 11.05
C THR A 133 -4.03 -22.64 12.13
N GLU A 134 -4.73 -21.61 11.71
CA GLU A 134 -5.06 -20.44 12.51
C GLU A 134 -6.59 -20.25 12.45
N GLN A 135 -7.29 -20.95 13.34
CA GLN A 135 -8.75 -21.09 13.27
C GLN A 135 -9.49 -19.76 13.40
N GLU A 136 -9.01 -18.86 14.27
CA GLU A 136 -9.56 -17.51 14.47
C GLU A 136 -9.54 -16.66 13.19
N TYR A 137 -8.59 -16.94 12.30
CA TYR A 137 -8.40 -16.24 11.04
C TYR A 137 -9.00 -16.99 9.85
N GLY A 138 -9.58 -18.18 10.08
CA GLY A 138 -10.03 -19.05 8.99
C GLY A 138 -8.89 -19.38 8.03
N LEU A 139 -7.67 -19.55 8.55
CA LEU A 139 -6.44 -19.57 7.76
C LEU A 139 -5.74 -20.92 7.88
N ILE A 140 -5.29 -21.45 6.74
CA ILE A 140 -4.29 -22.53 6.69
C ILE A 140 -3.10 -22.10 5.85
N GLY A 141 -1.92 -22.61 6.17
CA GLY A 141 -0.68 -22.26 5.47
C GLY A 141 0.19 -23.45 5.15
N TYR A 142 0.92 -23.36 4.04
CA TYR A 142 1.90 -24.33 3.58
C TYR A 142 3.23 -23.62 3.36
N SER A 143 4.30 -24.16 3.95
CA SER A 143 5.66 -23.64 3.76
C SER A 143 6.38 -24.49 2.72
N TYR A 144 6.87 -23.85 1.66
CA TYR A 144 7.72 -24.45 0.65
C TYR A 144 9.13 -23.84 0.72
N GLN A 145 10.03 -24.37 -0.11
CA GLN A 145 11.43 -23.95 -0.11
C GLN A 145 11.61 -22.47 -0.46
N ASP A 146 10.87 -21.96 -1.45
CA ASP A 146 11.06 -20.60 -1.97
C ASP A 146 9.80 -19.72 -1.84
N TYR A 147 8.71 -20.23 -1.25
CA TYR A 147 7.47 -19.46 -1.04
C TYR A 147 6.59 -20.05 0.07
N TYR A 148 5.65 -19.25 0.53
CA TYR A 148 4.54 -19.69 1.38
C TYR A 148 3.23 -19.60 0.59
N LEU A 149 2.34 -20.54 0.83
CA LEU A 149 0.98 -20.53 0.30
C LEU A 149 -0.01 -20.54 1.46
N PHE A 150 -0.79 -19.47 1.58
CA PHE A 150 -1.87 -19.36 2.54
C PHE A 150 -3.22 -19.45 1.82
N VAL A 151 -4.20 -19.98 2.54
CA VAL A 151 -5.59 -20.00 2.10
C VAL A 151 -6.45 -19.46 3.24
N THR A 152 -7.13 -18.35 2.98
CA THR A 152 -8.15 -17.80 3.89
C THR A 152 -9.51 -18.29 3.45
N PHE A 153 -10.34 -18.70 4.41
CA PHE A 153 -11.70 -19.16 4.17
C PHE A 153 -12.73 -18.20 4.77
N ASP A 154 -13.84 -18.04 4.04
CA ASP A 154 -15.10 -17.59 4.61
C ASP A 154 -16.00 -18.82 4.75
N GLU A 155 -16.21 -19.25 5.99
CA GLU A 155 -16.78 -20.56 6.33
C GLU A 155 -16.03 -21.74 5.67
N GLN A 156 -16.61 -22.31 4.60
CA GLN A 156 -16.05 -23.44 3.83
C GLN A 156 -15.58 -23.04 2.43
N LYS A 157 -15.81 -21.78 2.04
CA LYS A 157 -15.44 -21.26 0.72
C LYS A 157 -14.10 -20.56 0.82
N VAL A 158 -13.27 -20.73 -0.19
CA VAL A 158 -12.04 -19.96 -0.30
C VAL A 158 -12.40 -18.50 -0.48
N LYS A 159 -11.87 -17.66 0.41
CA LYS A 159 -11.93 -16.21 0.30
C LYS A 159 -10.79 -15.69 -0.57
N ALA A 160 -9.57 -16.17 -0.31
CA ALA A 160 -8.38 -15.81 -1.08
C ALA A 160 -7.28 -16.86 -0.92
N PHE A 161 -6.39 -16.89 -1.91
CA PHE A 161 -5.06 -17.47 -1.76
C PHE A 161 -4.03 -16.36 -1.66
N SER A 162 -3.06 -16.51 -0.75
CA SER A 162 -1.96 -15.55 -0.59
C SER A 162 -0.63 -16.28 -0.80
N LEU A 163 0.22 -15.75 -1.66
CA LEU A 163 1.55 -16.26 -1.95
C LEU A 163 2.58 -15.26 -1.46
N TYR A 164 3.49 -15.71 -0.61
CA TYR A 164 4.57 -14.87 -0.10
C TYR A 164 5.91 -15.41 -0.56
N ARG A 165 6.81 -14.51 -0.97
CA ARG A 165 8.18 -14.85 -1.29
C ARG A 165 8.92 -15.29 -0.03
N ARG A 166 9.74 -16.34 -0.15
CA ARG A 166 10.68 -16.75 0.89
C ARG A 166 12.08 -16.71 0.34
N ASP A 167 12.91 -15.84 0.91
CA ASP A 167 14.27 -15.64 0.44
C ASP A 167 15.27 -16.48 1.21
N ARG A 168 16.40 -16.73 0.55
CA ARG A 168 17.57 -17.30 1.19
C ARG A 168 18.38 -16.17 1.79
N VAL A 169 19.08 -16.46 2.88
CA VAL A 169 20.06 -15.53 3.46
C VAL A 169 21.28 -15.49 2.54
N PRO A 170 21.60 -14.36 1.88
CA PRO A 170 22.71 -14.30 0.93
C PRO A 170 24.07 -14.46 1.62
N ASP A 171 24.22 -13.88 2.81
CA ASP A 171 25.43 -13.94 3.62
C ASP A 171 25.08 -13.97 5.11
N VAL A 172 25.21 -15.15 5.72
CA VAL A 172 24.98 -15.35 7.16
C VAL A 172 26.04 -14.64 8.00
N GLY A 173 27.27 -14.51 7.51
CA GLY A 173 28.37 -13.85 8.21
C GLY A 173 28.10 -12.36 8.39
N ALA A 174 27.64 -11.69 7.33
CA ALA A 174 27.24 -10.27 7.38
C ALA A 174 26.11 -10.02 8.40
N PHE A 175 25.16 -10.95 8.53
CA PHE A 175 24.11 -10.86 9.54
C PHE A 175 24.61 -11.07 10.95
N VAL A 176 25.46 -12.07 11.19
CA VAL A 176 26.05 -12.32 12.50
C VAL A 176 26.87 -11.10 12.94
N ASP A 177 27.65 -10.52 12.03
CA ASP A 177 28.40 -9.28 12.27
C ASP A 177 27.48 -8.10 12.64
N MET A 178 26.41 -7.89 11.87
CA MET A 178 25.40 -6.87 12.19
C MET A 178 24.76 -7.09 13.57
N ALA A 179 24.38 -8.32 13.90
CA ALA A 179 23.79 -8.62 15.20
C ALA A 179 24.78 -8.39 16.36
N GLN A 180 26.06 -8.69 16.17
CA GLN A 180 27.12 -8.46 17.17
C GLN A 180 27.44 -6.97 17.36
N HIS A 181 27.30 -6.17 16.30
CA HIS A 181 27.65 -4.74 16.29
C HIS A 181 26.42 -3.83 16.18
N LEU A 182 25.22 -4.32 16.51
CA LEU A 182 23.94 -3.65 16.28
C LEU A 182 23.94 -2.17 16.74
N GLN A 183 24.34 -1.93 17.99
CA GLN A 183 24.42 -0.57 18.56
C GLN A 183 25.50 0.30 17.91
N ALA A 184 26.64 -0.30 17.54
CA ALA A 184 27.71 0.43 16.85
C ALA A 184 27.30 0.83 15.43
N TYR A 185 26.36 0.09 14.83
CA TYR A 185 25.78 0.41 13.54
C TYR A 185 24.68 1.47 13.65
N GLY A 186 23.95 1.54 14.77
CA GLY A 186 23.18 2.72 15.20
C GLY A 186 22.48 3.49 14.07
N GLU A 187 22.85 4.76 13.88
CA GLU A 187 22.31 5.66 12.83
C GLU A 187 22.49 5.14 11.39
N LYS A 188 23.47 4.26 11.12
CA LYS A 188 23.65 3.68 9.78
C LYS A 188 22.59 2.63 9.44
N LEU A 189 21.97 2.02 10.45
CA LEU A 189 20.81 1.15 10.28
C LEU A 189 19.51 1.95 10.12
N ALA A 190 19.53 3.22 10.52
CA ALA A 190 18.40 4.13 10.39
C ALA A 190 18.25 4.69 8.95
N GLU A 191 19.30 4.68 8.13
CA GLU A 191 19.23 5.14 6.74
C GLU A 191 19.71 4.08 5.73
N PRO A 192 18.91 3.04 5.45
CA PRO A 192 19.30 1.94 4.56
C PRO A 192 19.71 2.39 3.16
N ALA A 193 19.01 3.39 2.60
CA ALA A 193 19.29 3.94 1.28
C ALA A 193 20.64 4.68 1.19
N ALA A 194 21.11 5.29 2.29
CA ALA A 194 22.37 6.04 2.34
C ALA A 194 23.58 5.18 2.76
N SER A 195 23.34 3.99 3.32
CA SER A 195 24.37 3.18 4.00
C SER A 195 24.84 1.94 3.21
N ALA A 196 24.58 1.89 1.89
CA ALA A 196 24.91 0.74 1.05
C ALA A 196 26.40 0.34 1.04
N ALA A 197 27.32 1.27 1.32
CA ALA A 197 28.76 1.00 1.34
C ALA A 197 29.30 0.47 2.69
N PHE A 198 28.48 0.43 3.75
CA PHE A 198 28.93 0.10 5.12
C PHE A 198 27.99 -0.87 5.88
N SER A 199 26.87 -1.29 5.29
CA SER A 199 25.81 -2.01 6.01
C SER A 199 25.49 -3.38 5.39
N ILE A 200 24.79 -4.23 6.15
CA ILE A 200 24.11 -5.45 5.68
C ILE A 200 23.33 -5.19 4.37
N PHE A 201 22.82 -3.97 4.19
CA PHE A 201 22.09 -3.53 2.99
C PHE A 201 22.92 -3.56 1.70
N GLY A 202 24.25 -3.43 1.79
CA GLY A 202 25.12 -3.58 0.62
C GLY A 202 25.22 -5.01 0.11
N VAL A 203 25.03 -5.99 1.01
CA VAL A 203 25.12 -7.42 0.69
C VAL A 203 23.72 -7.99 0.41
N TRP A 204 22.70 -7.52 1.12
CA TRP A 204 21.34 -8.06 1.08
C TRP A 204 20.38 -7.26 0.21
N GLY A 205 20.72 -6.00 -0.13
CA GLY A 205 19.82 -5.07 -0.80
C GLY A 205 19.06 -4.19 0.19
N GLN A 206 18.03 -3.49 -0.29
CA GLN A 206 17.13 -2.76 0.61
C GLN A 206 16.26 -3.76 1.41
N PRO A 207 15.76 -3.39 2.60
CA PRO A 207 14.72 -4.12 3.29
C PRO A 207 13.48 -4.39 2.42
N ASP A 208 12.68 -5.39 2.80
CA ASP A 208 11.38 -5.57 2.15
C ASP A 208 10.49 -4.35 2.42
N PHE A 209 10.56 -3.82 3.66
CA PHE A 209 9.84 -2.62 4.09
C PHE A 209 10.69 -1.79 5.05
N THR A 210 10.61 -0.47 4.91
CA THR A 210 11.08 0.50 5.90
C THR A 210 9.93 1.35 6.42
N TYR A 211 10.01 1.72 7.69
CA TYR A 211 9.03 2.55 8.37
C TYR A 211 9.73 3.62 9.19
N HIS A 212 9.14 4.81 9.19
CA HIS A 212 9.48 5.85 10.16
C HIS A 212 8.62 5.63 11.40
N LEU A 213 9.26 5.25 12.50
CA LEU A 213 8.56 5.12 13.78
C LEU A 213 8.31 6.53 14.35
N HIS A 214 7.31 6.67 15.21
CA HIS A 214 6.88 7.96 15.75
C HIS A 214 8.05 8.71 16.43
N GLY A 215 8.41 9.90 15.91
CA GLY A 215 9.47 10.77 16.44
C GLY A 215 10.63 11.01 15.47
N ILE A 216 11.48 12.00 15.77
CA ILE A 216 12.71 12.23 15.00
C ILE A 216 13.72 11.14 15.39
N GLY A 217 14.23 10.38 14.43
CA GLY A 217 15.37 9.48 14.61
C GLY A 217 15.05 8.02 14.97
N THR A 218 13.79 7.58 14.93
CA THR A 218 13.41 6.18 15.14
C THR A 218 12.99 5.53 13.82
N TYR A 219 13.55 4.35 13.55
CA TYR A 219 13.38 3.67 12.27
C TYR A 219 13.07 2.21 12.53
N ALA A 220 12.24 1.64 11.67
CA ALA A 220 12.05 0.21 11.59
C ALA A 220 12.29 -0.25 10.16
N TRP A 221 12.83 -1.45 10.03
CA TRP A 221 12.93 -2.12 8.75
C TRP A 221 12.77 -3.61 8.92
N GLU A 222 12.26 -4.26 7.88
CA GLU A 222 11.88 -5.66 7.94
C GLU A 222 12.34 -6.39 6.69
N TYR A 223 12.79 -7.63 6.87
CA TYR A 223 12.87 -8.65 5.82
C TYR A 223 12.00 -9.84 6.22
N PRO A 224 10.66 -9.75 6.18
CA PRO A 224 9.82 -10.88 6.59
C PRO A 224 10.05 -12.12 5.70
N SER A 225 10.45 -11.92 4.44
CA SER A 225 10.85 -12.99 3.52
C SER A 225 12.04 -13.83 4.01
N ILE A 226 12.91 -13.22 4.82
CA ILE A 226 14.09 -13.84 5.45
C ILE A 226 13.83 -14.14 6.94
N GLY A 227 12.82 -13.51 7.55
CA GLY A 227 12.47 -13.70 8.96
C GLY A 227 13.29 -12.85 9.92
N ILE A 228 13.58 -11.60 9.56
CA ILE A 228 14.23 -10.63 10.44
C ILE A 228 13.49 -9.28 10.44
N ALA A 229 13.51 -8.59 11.57
CA ALA A 229 13.02 -7.22 11.71
C ALA A 229 13.92 -6.45 12.68
N TYR A 230 14.01 -5.14 12.48
CA TYR A 230 14.65 -4.21 13.38
C TYR A 230 13.70 -3.07 13.67
N ASP A 231 13.64 -2.65 14.94
CA ASP A 231 12.85 -1.51 15.36
C ASP A 231 13.50 -0.79 16.54
N GLY A 232 13.50 0.54 16.50
CA GLY A 232 13.85 1.39 17.65
C GLY A 232 14.81 2.54 17.34
N ALA A 233 15.18 3.28 18.38
CA ALA A 233 16.21 4.32 18.31
C ALA A 233 17.60 3.69 18.19
N PRO A 234 18.61 4.36 17.61
CA PRO A 234 19.98 3.83 17.44
C PRO A 234 20.59 3.16 18.69
N GLU A 235 20.28 3.67 19.89
CA GLU A 235 20.83 3.17 21.15
C GLU A 235 19.98 2.05 21.79
N GLU A 236 18.70 1.95 21.44
CA GLU A 236 17.72 1.03 22.04
C GLU A 236 17.16 -0.01 21.05
N GLY A 237 17.61 0.05 19.79
CA GLY A 237 17.09 -0.74 18.68
C GLY A 237 17.16 -2.24 18.96
N THR A 238 16.08 -2.93 18.69
CA THR A 238 15.95 -4.38 18.87
C THR A 238 15.99 -5.07 17.51
N LEU A 239 16.79 -6.14 17.41
CA LEU A 239 16.78 -7.06 16.28
C LEU A 239 15.92 -8.28 16.64
N THR A 240 14.79 -8.44 15.98
CA THR A 240 13.92 -9.60 16.11
C THR A 240 14.22 -10.63 15.02
N ILE A 241 14.47 -11.87 15.41
CA ILE A 241 14.72 -13.01 14.52
C ILE A 241 13.56 -14.00 14.65
N TYR A 242 12.84 -14.22 13.56
CA TYR A 242 11.65 -15.06 13.52
C TYR A 242 11.98 -16.53 13.23
N SER A 243 11.00 -17.39 13.49
CA SER A 243 11.13 -18.84 13.33
C SER A 243 11.26 -19.29 11.87
N ASN A 244 11.02 -18.43 10.88
CA ASN A 244 11.32 -18.70 9.47
C ASN A 244 12.77 -18.39 9.06
N PHE A 245 13.60 -17.80 9.94
CA PHE A 245 15.00 -17.48 9.62
C PHE A 245 15.81 -18.71 9.19
N PRO A 246 16.41 -18.76 7.98
CA PRO A 246 17.01 -19.98 7.44
C PRO A 246 18.19 -20.56 8.23
N ALA A 247 19.09 -19.73 8.76
CA ALA A 247 20.33 -20.19 9.42
C ALA A 247 20.08 -20.51 10.91
N LYS A 248 19.56 -21.72 11.16
CA LYS A 248 19.17 -22.16 12.52
C LYS A 248 20.34 -22.43 13.46
N ASP A 249 21.49 -22.79 12.90
CA ASP A 249 22.72 -23.12 13.61
C ASP A 249 23.32 -21.93 14.39
N VAL A 250 23.17 -20.71 13.88
CA VAL A 250 23.71 -19.50 14.53
C VAL A 250 22.81 -18.96 15.65
N LEU A 251 21.53 -19.33 15.71
CA LEU A 251 20.54 -18.74 16.62
C LEU A 251 20.91 -18.83 18.10
N SER A 252 21.49 -19.97 18.53
CA SER A 252 21.87 -20.18 19.93
C SER A 252 22.98 -19.23 20.41
N SER A 253 23.82 -18.75 19.48
CA SER A 253 24.87 -17.77 19.78
C SER A 253 24.29 -16.35 19.80
N LEU A 254 23.38 -16.04 18.87
CA LEU A 254 22.75 -14.72 18.75
C LEU A 254 21.79 -14.42 19.90
N ALA A 255 21.08 -15.44 20.41
CA ALA A 255 20.15 -15.29 21.54
C ALA A 255 20.80 -14.77 22.83
N LYS A 256 22.14 -14.79 22.92
CA LYS A 256 22.89 -14.31 24.08
C LYS A 256 23.32 -12.85 23.93
N LEU A 257 23.17 -12.27 22.73
CA LEU A 257 23.54 -10.89 22.46
C LEU A 257 22.49 -9.95 23.05
N PRO A 258 22.90 -8.80 23.59
CA PRO A 258 21.95 -7.79 24.02
C PRO A 258 21.15 -7.27 22.81
N HIS A 259 19.90 -6.89 23.03
CA HIS A 259 18.99 -6.34 22.00
C HIS A 259 18.67 -7.28 20.82
N VAL A 260 18.97 -8.58 20.94
CA VAL A 260 18.52 -9.60 20.00
C VAL A 260 17.38 -10.40 20.65
N SER A 261 16.25 -10.46 19.97
CA SER A 261 15.06 -11.23 20.39
C SER A 261 14.79 -12.37 19.42
N LEU A 262 14.54 -13.57 19.94
CA LEU A 262 14.09 -14.70 19.13
C LEU A 262 12.57 -14.83 19.27
N SER A 263 11.85 -14.66 18.16
CA SER A 263 10.42 -14.91 18.11
C SER A 263 10.13 -16.36 17.72
N PRO A 264 9.22 -17.06 18.43
CA PRO A 264 8.73 -18.36 17.99
C PRO A 264 7.81 -18.25 16.77
N GLU A 265 7.32 -17.05 16.45
CA GLU A 265 6.43 -16.81 15.32
C GLU A 265 7.18 -16.76 13.99
N ASP A 266 6.48 -17.07 12.91
CA ASP A 266 6.98 -16.98 11.54
C ASP A 266 6.57 -15.62 10.95
N ALA A 267 7.53 -14.83 10.47
CA ALA A 267 7.27 -13.45 10.04
C ALA A 267 6.24 -13.37 8.89
N LEU A 268 6.22 -14.37 7.99
CA LEU A 268 5.26 -14.39 6.88
C LEU A 268 3.85 -14.77 7.35
N VAL A 269 3.75 -15.62 8.39
CA VAL A 269 2.47 -15.92 9.05
C VAL A 269 1.95 -14.70 9.78
N VAL A 270 2.82 -13.96 10.47
CA VAL A 270 2.47 -12.70 11.15
C VAL A 270 1.95 -11.68 10.13
N ALA A 271 2.66 -11.50 9.00
CA ALA A 271 2.23 -10.59 7.94
C ALA A 271 0.84 -10.96 7.37
N GLU A 272 0.56 -12.24 7.15
CA GLU A 272 -0.76 -12.69 6.67
C GLU A 272 -1.87 -12.49 7.72
N LYS A 273 -1.59 -12.75 9.01
CA LYS A 273 -2.54 -12.46 10.10
C LYS A 273 -2.88 -10.97 10.16
N GLN A 274 -1.86 -10.12 10.16
CA GLN A 274 -2.04 -8.66 10.18
C GLN A 274 -2.85 -8.17 8.98
N ARG A 275 -2.62 -8.72 7.77
CA ARG A 275 -3.44 -8.41 6.59
C ARG A 275 -4.92 -8.75 6.81
N ILE A 276 -5.21 -9.94 7.34
CA ILE A 276 -6.58 -10.39 7.63
C ILE A 276 -7.23 -9.51 8.71
N GLU A 277 -6.48 -9.14 9.74
CA GLU A 277 -6.95 -8.25 10.82
C GLU A 277 -7.24 -6.85 10.31
N GLN A 278 -6.34 -6.28 9.53
CA GLN A 278 -6.54 -4.97 8.91
C GLN A 278 -7.77 -4.98 8.02
N GLU A 279 -7.96 -6.03 7.22
CA GLU A 279 -9.17 -6.19 6.41
C GLU A 279 -10.43 -6.22 7.29
N LYS A 280 -10.44 -7.01 8.37
CA LYS A 280 -11.56 -7.05 9.32
C LYS A 280 -11.82 -5.68 9.97
N ALA A 281 -10.77 -5.00 10.43
CA ALA A 281 -10.86 -3.69 11.06
C ALA A 281 -11.42 -2.64 10.10
N ASN A 282 -10.94 -2.63 8.85
CA ASN A 282 -11.45 -1.80 7.77
C ASN A 282 -12.95 -2.00 7.55
N LEU A 283 -13.42 -3.26 7.55
CA LEU A 283 -14.84 -3.57 7.39
C LEU A 283 -15.70 -3.16 8.59
N VAL A 284 -15.16 -3.22 9.80
CA VAL A 284 -15.82 -2.69 10.99
C VAL A 284 -15.98 -1.17 10.88
N LYS A 285 -14.90 -0.47 10.54
CA LYS A 285 -14.88 1.00 10.35
C LYS A 285 -15.82 1.44 9.23
N LEU A 286 -15.84 0.70 8.13
CA LEU A 286 -16.81 0.88 7.04
C LEU A 286 -18.27 0.86 7.51
N LYS A 287 -18.60 -0.06 8.42
CA LYS A 287 -19.97 -0.24 8.92
C LYS A 287 -20.35 0.80 9.99
N SER A 288 -19.40 1.26 10.80
CA SER A 288 -19.64 2.24 11.85
C SER A 288 -19.61 3.69 11.35
N GLU A 289 -18.70 4.00 10.42
CA GLU A 289 -18.33 5.37 10.04
C GLU A 289 -18.52 5.66 8.55
N GLY A 290 -18.98 4.67 7.78
CA GLY A 290 -19.14 4.79 6.34
C GLY A 290 -20.10 5.90 5.90
N ILE A 291 -19.61 6.77 5.01
CA ILE A 291 -20.37 7.84 4.36
C ILE A 291 -20.87 7.30 3.02
N PHE A 292 -22.15 6.95 2.96
CA PHE A 292 -22.76 6.34 1.76
C PHE A 292 -22.99 7.36 0.65
N SER A 293 -22.72 6.95 -0.59
CA SER A 293 -23.15 7.68 -1.78
C SER A 293 -24.68 7.79 -1.83
N PRO A 294 -25.25 8.76 -2.55
CA PRO A 294 -26.70 8.93 -2.65
C PRO A 294 -27.45 7.68 -3.17
N ASP A 295 -26.82 6.91 -4.07
CA ASP A 295 -27.37 5.64 -4.57
C ASP A 295 -27.01 4.42 -3.71
N ARG A 296 -26.22 4.64 -2.65
CA ARG A 296 -25.73 3.65 -1.68
C ARG A 296 -24.91 2.51 -2.28
N LYS A 297 -24.37 2.70 -3.49
CA LYS A 297 -23.53 1.68 -4.14
C LYS A 297 -22.06 1.78 -3.76
N THR A 298 -21.65 2.93 -3.25
CA THR A 298 -20.28 3.22 -2.83
C THR A 298 -20.30 3.84 -1.44
N VAL A 299 -19.28 3.54 -0.64
CA VAL A 299 -19.13 4.07 0.72
C VAL A 299 -17.73 4.63 0.86
N ALA A 300 -17.63 5.86 1.36
CA ALA A 300 -16.36 6.47 1.72
C ALA A 300 -16.09 6.32 3.21
N VAL A 301 -14.85 6.02 3.58
CA VAL A 301 -14.39 5.91 4.97
C VAL A 301 -13.16 6.79 5.11
N ILE A 302 -13.21 7.71 6.07
CA ILE A 302 -12.07 8.56 6.40
C ILE A 302 -11.13 7.75 7.31
N ASP A 303 -9.86 7.67 6.95
CA ASP A 303 -8.84 7.13 7.82
C ASP A 303 -7.71 8.12 8.03
N SER A 304 -7.79 8.80 9.17
CA SER A 304 -6.94 9.90 9.57
C SER A 304 -6.25 9.61 10.91
N GLU A 305 -6.16 8.36 11.35
CA GLU A 305 -5.64 8.00 12.69
C GLU A 305 -4.10 7.91 12.77
N GLY A 306 -3.39 8.09 11.65
CA GLY A 306 -1.94 7.95 11.54
C GLY A 306 -1.16 9.28 11.47
N LEU A 307 -0.02 9.26 10.77
CA LEU A 307 0.76 10.44 10.42
C LEU A 307 0.00 11.29 9.37
N TYR A 308 0.27 12.60 9.32
CA TYR A 308 -0.27 13.51 8.31
C TYR A 308 -0.18 12.94 6.88
N SER A 309 0.96 12.33 6.55
CA SER A 309 1.24 11.74 5.22
C SER A 309 0.49 10.44 4.93
N SER A 310 -0.10 9.79 5.95
CA SER A 310 -0.83 8.53 5.81
C SER A 310 -2.36 8.70 5.80
N ALA A 311 -2.84 9.92 6.06
CA ALA A 311 -4.27 10.22 6.03
C ALA A 311 -4.84 9.94 4.63
N ASN A 312 -5.96 9.21 4.59
CA ASN A 312 -6.56 8.76 3.35
C ASN A 312 -8.07 8.61 3.44
N ILE A 313 -8.72 8.55 2.28
CA ILE A 313 -10.13 8.21 2.12
C ILE A 313 -10.21 6.90 1.36
N ARG A 314 -10.80 5.88 1.98
CA ARG A 314 -11.04 4.58 1.35
C ARG A 314 -12.44 4.49 0.80
N PHE A 315 -12.57 3.95 -0.41
CA PHE A 315 -13.86 3.73 -1.06
C PHE A 315 -14.11 2.24 -1.23
N TYR A 316 -15.28 1.80 -0.79
CA TYR A 316 -15.75 0.42 -0.93
C TYR A 316 -17.06 0.38 -1.71
N ASP A 317 -17.32 -0.73 -2.40
CA ASP A 317 -18.62 -0.99 -3.00
C ASP A 317 -19.62 -1.51 -1.96
N TRP A 318 -20.88 -1.65 -2.35
CA TRP A 318 -21.95 -2.19 -1.50
C TRP A 318 -21.74 -3.64 -1.05
N LYS A 319 -20.76 -4.35 -1.61
CA LYS A 319 -20.35 -5.71 -1.23
C LYS A 319 -19.04 -5.68 -0.42
N ASP A 320 -18.72 -4.55 0.19
CA ASP A 320 -17.54 -4.38 1.04
C ASP A 320 -16.20 -4.55 0.26
N LYS A 321 -16.21 -4.45 -1.08
CA LYS A 321 -14.99 -4.60 -1.88
C LYS A 321 -14.28 -3.27 -2.09
N PRO A 322 -12.94 -3.22 -1.99
CA PRO A 322 -12.18 -2.03 -2.32
C PRO A 322 -12.50 -1.50 -3.72
N VAL A 323 -12.69 -0.19 -3.88
CA VAL A 323 -12.94 0.48 -5.17
C VAL A 323 -11.79 1.40 -5.53
N ALA A 324 -11.43 2.30 -4.60
CA ALA A 324 -10.37 3.29 -4.77
C ALA A 324 -9.86 3.73 -3.41
N GLN A 325 -8.68 4.35 -3.39
CA GLN A 325 -8.13 5.01 -2.23
C GLN A 325 -7.57 6.37 -2.65
N PHE A 326 -7.82 7.40 -1.86
CA PHE A 326 -7.35 8.75 -2.12
C PHE A 326 -6.49 9.24 -0.95
N PHE A 327 -5.30 9.74 -1.26
CA PHE A 327 -4.35 10.29 -0.30
C PHE A 327 -4.26 11.82 -0.53
N PRO A 328 -5.04 12.63 0.19
CA PRO A 328 -4.97 14.09 0.08
C PRO A 328 -3.73 14.68 0.76
N GLY A 329 -2.86 13.85 1.36
CA GLY A 329 -1.59 14.25 1.95
C GLY A 329 -1.67 14.88 3.34
N HIS A 330 -2.88 15.15 3.84
CA HIS A 330 -3.14 15.71 5.17
C HIS A 330 -4.41 15.12 5.80
N PHE A 331 -4.57 15.33 7.10
CA PHE A 331 -5.76 14.87 7.83
C PHE A 331 -7.04 15.38 7.18
N VAL A 332 -7.94 14.44 6.90
CA VAL A 332 -9.23 14.72 6.28
C VAL A 332 -10.22 15.09 7.37
N GLU A 333 -10.73 16.32 7.27
CA GLU A 333 -11.69 16.89 8.22
C GLU A 333 -13.13 16.64 7.78
N LYS A 334 -13.37 16.63 6.47
CA LYS A 334 -14.72 16.54 5.91
C LYS A 334 -14.74 15.78 4.60
N VAL A 335 -15.77 14.95 4.43
CA VAL A 335 -16.10 14.29 3.17
C VAL A 335 -17.61 14.37 2.95
N VAL A 336 -18.02 14.84 1.77
CA VAL A 336 -19.44 14.91 1.37
C VAL A 336 -19.59 14.45 -0.07
N TRP A 337 -20.54 13.56 -0.34
CA TRP A 337 -20.87 13.19 -1.71
C TRP A 337 -21.59 14.34 -2.43
N LEU A 338 -21.03 14.78 -3.57
CA LEU A 338 -21.66 15.76 -4.46
C LEU A 338 -22.66 15.09 -5.41
N ASP A 339 -22.37 13.85 -5.82
CA ASP A 339 -23.29 12.92 -6.47
C ASP A 339 -22.88 11.46 -6.16
N HIS A 340 -23.20 10.49 -7.02
CA HIS A 340 -22.85 9.07 -6.81
C HIS A 340 -21.40 8.72 -7.18
N SER A 341 -20.64 9.63 -7.80
CA SER A 341 -19.27 9.41 -8.29
C SER A 341 -18.26 10.46 -7.81
N TRP A 342 -18.74 11.64 -7.38
CA TRP A 342 -17.93 12.75 -6.91
C TRP A 342 -18.10 12.98 -5.41
N ILE A 343 -16.98 13.15 -4.72
CA ILE A 343 -16.95 13.71 -3.37
C ILE A 343 -16.34 15.11 -3.38
N TYR A 344 -16.78 15.93 -2.45
CA TYR A 344 -16.02 17.02 -1.89
C TYR A 344 -15.24 16.50 -0.68
N TYR A 345 -14.01 16.96 -0.54
CA TYR A 345 -13.18 16.69 0.64
C TYR A 345 -12.51 17.98 1.12
N GLU A 346 -12.20 17.99 2.42
CA GLU A 346 -11.51 19.08 3.09
C GLU A 346 -10.43 18.50 4.00
N THR A 347 -9.26 19.11 3.95
CA THR A 347 -8.14 18.87 4.86
C THR A 347 -7.70 20.20 5.46
N MET A 348 -6.78 20.14 6.42
CA MET A 348 -6.14 21.34 6.98
C MET A 348 -5.53 22.27 5.91
N ASN A 349 -5.11 21.73 4.77
CA ASN A 349 -4.29 22.46 3.79
C ASN A 349 -4.98 22.65 2.43
N GLU A 350 -6.06 21.93 2.17
CA GLU A 350 -6.76 21.98 0.89
C GLU A 350 -8.23 21.61 1.00
N ALA A 351 -9.03 22.21 0.12
CA ALA A 351 -10.39 21.78 -0.15
C ALA A 351 -10.51 21.44 -1.63
N GLY A 352 -11.13 20.32 -1.95
CA GLY A 352 -11.16 19.82 -3.32
C GLY A 352 -12.32 18.88 -3.60
N VAL A 353 -12.32 18.38 -4.81
CA VAL A 353 -13.27 17.38 -5.29
C VAL A 353 -12.51 16.20 -5.87
N TYR A 354 -13.07 15.00 -5.72
CA TYR A 354 -12.47 13.77 -6.17
C TYR A 354 -13.49 12.89 -6.88
N HIS A 355 -13.16 12.47 -8.10
CA HIS A 355 -13.96 11.52 -8.87
C HIS A 355 -13.51 10.10 -8.57
N VAL A 356 -14.32 9.37 -7.82
CA VAL A 356 -13.98 8.05 -7.29
C VAL A 356 -13.65 7.04 -8.39
N PRO A 357 -14.43 6.90 -9.49
CA PRO A 357 -14.16 5.89 -10.50
C PRO A 357 -12.87 6.12 -11.31
N THR A 358 -12.52 7.38 -11.61
CA THR A 358 -11.31 7.69 -12.41
C THR A 358 -10.12 8.07 -11.55
N GLN A 359 -10.29 8.17 -10.23
CA GLN A 359 -9.27 8.52 -9.25
C GLN A 359 -8.60 9.87 -9.56
N LYS A 360 -9.39 10.84 -10.05
CA LYS A 360 -8.92 12.20 -10.37
C LYS A 360 -9.38 13.18 -9.31
N ALA A 361 -8.42 13.90 -8.72
CA ALA A 361 -8.68 14.99 -7.80
C ALA A 361 -8.54 16.35 -8.51
N THR A 362 -9.37 17.32 -8.13
CA THR A 362 -9.24 18.72 -8.50
C THR A 362 -9.29 19.56 -7.23
N ALA A 363 -8.21 20.28 -6.93
CA ALA A 363 -8.19 21.24 -5.83
C ALA A 363 -9.06 22.46 -6.17
N ILE A 364 -9.88 22.91 -5.23
CA ILE A 364 -10.63 24.17 -5.29
C ILE A 364 -9.84 25.26 -4.57
N LEU A 365 -9.34 24.94 -3.38
CA LEU A 365 -8.49 25.77 -2.54
C LEU A 365 -7.28 24.98 -2.08
N SER A 366 -6.15 25.66 -1.96
CA SER A 366 -4.94 25.16 -1.31
C SER A 366 -4.44 26.18 -0.29
N TRP A 367 -3.46 25.76 0.51
CA TRP A 367 -2.72 26.65 1.40
C TRP A 367 -2.04 27.77 0.62
N ASP A 368 -1.35 27.42 -0.47
CA ASP A 368 -0.69 28.39 -1.32
C ASP A 368 -1.69 29.15 -2.19
N LYS A 369 -1.42 30.45 -2.37
CA LYS A 369 -2.26 31.32 -3.20
C LYS A 369 -2.18 30.91 -4.67
N GLN A 370 -3.30 30.48 -5.21
CA GLN A 370 -3.43 30.11 -6.63
C GLN A 370 -3.83 31.31 -7.49
N GLN A 371 -3.36 31.32 -8.74
CA GLN A 371 -3.73 32.35 -9.70
C GLN A 371 -5.23 32.22 -10.02
N ALA A 372 -5.98 33.32 -9.96
CA ALA A 372 -7.43 33.41 -10.17
C ALA A 372 -8.33 32.82 -9.06
N VAL A 373 -7.78 32.41 -7.91
CA VAL A 373 -8.55 32.06 -6.72
C VAL A 373 -8.54 33.24 -5.74
N PRO A 374 -9.70 33.69 -5.22
CA PRO A 374 -9.78 34.92 -4.43
C PRO A 374 -9.28 34.78 -2.99
N ILE A 375 -9.18 33.56 -2.47
CA ILE A 375 -8.83 33.21 -1.10
C ILE A 375 -7.92 31.98 -1.05
N THR A 376 -7.39 31.68 0.13
CA THR A 376 -6.64 30.45 0.43
C THR A 376 -7.37 29.63 1.47
N MET A 377 -6.98 28.36 1.66
CA MET A 377 -7.54 27.53 2.72
C MET A 377 -7.31 28.14 4.13
N PHE A 378 -6.24 28.92 4.30
CA PHE A 378 -5.93 29.62 5.55
C PHE A 378 -6.97 30.70 5.93
N ASP A 379 -7.67 31.25 4.94
CA ASP A 379 -8.68 32.29 5.17
C ASP A 379 -10.03 31.72 5.61
N VAL A 380 -10.24 30.40 5.42
CA VAL A 380 -11.53 29.72 5.62
C VAL A 380 -11.71 29.29 7.06
N ASN A 381 -12.81 29.73 7.68
CA ASN A 381 -13.24 29.26 8.99
C ASN A 381 -14.22 28.09 8.90
N GLU A 382 -15.11 28.13 7.90
CA GLU A 382 -16.18 27.14 7.74
C GLU A 382 -16.50 26.95 6.25
N THR A 383 -16.73 25.69 5.87
CA THR A 383 -17.27 25.37 4.54
C THR A 383 -18.72 24.86 4.63
N GLN A 384 -19.60 25.47 3.85
CA GLN A 384 -21.03 25.10 3.74
C GLN A 384 -21.34 24.60 2.33
N LEU A 385 -22.06 23.47 2.23
CA LEU A 385 -22.42 22.87 0.94
C LEU A 385 -23.94 22.91 0.73
N ASP A 386 -24.39 23.47 -0.39
CA ASP A 386 -25.77 23.42 -0.85
C ASP A 386 -25.83 22.51 -2.09
N LEU A 387 -26.15 21.23 -1.87
CA LEU A 387 -26.20 20.21 -2.93
C LEU A 387 -27.34 20.45 -3.93
N VAL A 388 -28.39 21.18 -3.53
CA VAL A 388 -29.55 21.48 -4.40
C VAL A 388 -29.17 22.59 -5.38
N LYS A 389 -28.53 23.65 -4.89
CA LYS A 389 -28.03 24.74 -5.75
C LYS A 389 -26.71 24.42 -6.43
N LYS A 390 -26.05 23.33 -6.02
CA LYS A 390 -24.71 22.92 -6.43
C LYS A 390 -23.67 24.00 -6.12
N GLU A 391 -23.64 24.42 -4.87
CA GLU A 391 -22.80 25.50 -4.38
C GLU A 391 -21.96 25.05 -3.19
N ILE A 392 -20.71 25.49 -3.15
CA ILE A 392 -19.78 25.34 -2.03
C ILE A 392 -19.42 26.75 -1.58
N ALA A 393 -19.77 27.10 -0.35
CA ALA A 393 -19.54 28.40 0.24
C ALA A 393 -18.43 28.31 1.29
N PHE A 394 -17.39 29.13 1.12
CA PHE A 394 -16.26 29.27 2.03
C PHE A 394 -16.44 30.55 2.84
N VAL A 395 -16.70 30.41 4.13
CA VAL A 395 -16.91 31.52 5.06
C VAL A 395 -15.55 31.90 5.67
N CYS A 396 -15.10 33.13 5.43
CA CYS A 396 -13.80 33.63 5.86
C CYS A 396 -13.90 34.50 7.11
N GLY A 397 -12.90 34.38 7.99
CA GLY A 397 -12.94 34.87 9.38
C GLY A 397 -12.78 36.36 9.65
N ASP A 398 -12.56 37.19 8.63
CA ASP A 398 -12.39 38.62 8.84
C ASP A 398 -13.73 39.33 9.00
N LYS A 399 -13.88 40.22 9.98
CA LYS A 399 -15.09 41.05 10.13
C LYS A 399 -15.08 42.21 9.12
N PRO A 400 -16.16 42.44 8.34
CA PRO A 400 -17.37 41.61 8.24
C PRO A 400 -17.09 40.31 7.50
N GLU A 401 -17.66 39.19 7.99
CA GLU A 401 -17.50 37.86 7.40
C GLU A 401 -17.73 37.93 5.89
N LYS A 402 -16.74 37.45 5.13
CA LYS A 402 -16.83 37.36 3.68
C LYS A 402 -17.10 35.92 3.30
N THR A 403 -18.11 35.70 2.48
CA THR A 403 -18.41 34.39 1.91
C THR A 403 -18.02 34.39 0.45
N TYR A 404 -17.19 33.42 0.06
CA TYR A 404 -16.87 33.18 -1.34
C TYR A 404 -17.53 31.87 -1.77
N THR A 405 -18.27 31.90 -2.88
CA THR A 405 -19.05 30.74 -3.33
C THR A 405 -18.53 30.23 -4.65
N VAL A 406 -18.31 28.92 -4.74
CA VAL A 406 -18.07 28.20 -5.98
C VAL A 406 -19.34 27.48 -6.38
N GLN A 407 -19.80 27.72 -7.60
CA GLN A 407 -20.82 26.88 -8.23
C GLN A 407 -20.14 25.74 -8.97
N TYR A 408 -20.71 24.53 -8.87
CA TYR A 408 -20.18 23.36 -9.57
C TYR A 408 -21.18 22.74 -10.54
N GLN A 409 -20.67 22.21 -11.63
CA GLN A 409 -21.44 21.42 -12.59
C GLN A 409 -20.74 20.10 -12.88
N LEU A 410 -21.45 18.99 -12.69
CA LEU A 410 -20.95 17.63 -12.91
C LEU A 410 -21.41 17.11 -14.28
N ALA A 411 -20.49 16.57 -15.06
CA ALA A 411 -20.74 15.97 -16.37
C ALA A 411 -19.88 14.71 -16.55
N GLY A 412 -20.38 13.58 -16.03
CA GLY A 412 -19.62 12.31 -16.02
C GLY A 412 -18.34 12.45 -15.22
N GLU A 413 -17.19 12.16 -15.85
CA GLU A 413 -15.86 12.29 -15.23
C GLU A 413 -15.33 13.74 -15.16
N ARG A 414 -16.12 14.74 -15.54
CA ARG A 414 -15.71 16.16 -15.53
C ARG A 414 -16.49 16.95 -14.50
N ILE A 415 -15.80 17.89 -13.87
CA ILE A 415 -16.39 18.93 -13.02
C ILE A 415 -15.95 20.30 -13.54
N GLN A 416 -16.91 21.21 -13.65
CA GLN A 416 -16.65 22.63 -13.85
C GLN A 416 -16.89 23.36 -12.54
N LEU A 417 -15.96 24.25 -12.18
CA LEU A 417 -15.95 25.02 -10.93
C LEU A 417 -15.87 26.50 -11.29
N ASP A 418 -16.90 27.27 -10.94
CA ASP A 418 -17.00 28.69 -11.26
C ASP A 418 -17.17 29.51 -9.98
N TRP A 419 -16.22 30.41 -9.70
CA TRP A 419 -16.34 31.37 -8.61
C TRP A 419 -17.43 32.39 -8.91
N LYS A 420 -18.40 32.52 -8.01
CA LYS A 420 -19.40 33.58 -8.09
C LYS A 420 -18.76 34.92 -7.73
N LYS A 421 -19.10 35.93 -8.52
CA LYS A 421 -18.67 37.31 -8.31
C LYS A 421 -19.52 38.02 -7.27
#